data_AF-A0A7C0W8W7-F1
#
_entry.id   AF-A0A7C0W8W7-F1
#
_cell.length_a   1.000
_cell.length_b   1.000
_cell.length_c   1.000
_cell.angle_alpha   90.00
_cell.angle_beta   90.00
_cell.angle_gamma   90.00
#
_symmetry.space_group_name_H-M   'P 1'
#
loop_
_entity.id
_entity.type
_entity.pdbx_description
1 polymer ?
#
loop_
_entity_poly.entity_id
_entity_poly.type
_entity_poly.pdbx_seq_one_letter_code
_entity_poly.pdbx_strand_id
1 'polypeptide(L)'
;MKSKVLIIMGSDSDLPTMQETVKVLKKFKIPYEITGASAHRSPKRTVKLTMDAEKNGIEVIIAGAGAAAHLAGVIAAHTTLLVIGIPIDSSP
;
A
#
# COMPACT_ATOMS: atom_id res chain seq x y z
N MET A 1 -3.55 -19.54 2.15
CA MET A 1 -4.57 -18.52 2.49
C MET A 1 -4.41 -17.36 1.52
N LYS A 2 -5.51 -16.81 0.98
CA LYS A 2 -5.43 -15.58 0.15
C LYS A 2 -5.10 -14.39 1.04
N SER A 3 -4.27 -13.47 0.55
CA SER A 3 -3.96 -12.21 1.24
C SER A 3 -5.23 -11.40 1.46
N LYS A 4 -5.35 -10.74 2.62
CA LYS A 4 -6.46 -9.86 2.98
C LYS A 4 -6.08 -8.39 2.95
N VAL A 5 -4.78 -8.09 3.11
CA VAL A 5 -4.24 -6.73 3.10
C VAL A 5 -3.20 -6.60 1.99
N LEU A 6 -3.32 -5.56 1.17
CA LEU A 6 -2.30 -5.18 0.18
C LEU A 6 -1.55 -3.95 0.68
N ILE A 7 -0.24 -4.09 0.90
CA ILE A 7 0.64 -2.99 1.29
C ILE A 7 1.37 -2.49 0.05
N ILE A 8 1.21 -1.21 -0.28
CA ILE A 8 1.90 -0.57 -1.41
C ILE A 8 2.79 0.55 -0.88
N MET A 9 4.05 0.57 -1.29
CA MET A 9 4.98 1.66 -0.99
C MET A 9 5.59 2.26 -2.26
N GLY A 10 5.90 3.55 -2.21
CA GLY A 10 6.42 4.29 -3.37
C GLY A 10 7.88 3.97 -3.69
N SER A 11 8.67 3.58 -2.69
CA SER A 11 10.10 3.34 -2.77
C SER A 11 10.56 2.24 -1.80
N ASP A 12 11.64 1.53 -2.09
CA ASP A 12 12.25 0.57 -1.15
C ASP A 12 12.78 1.26 0.11
N SER A 13 13.11 2.55 0.03
CA SER A 13 13.46 3.38 1.20
C SER A 13 12.34 3.51 2.22
N ASP A 14 11.08 3.27 1.83
CA ASP A 14 9.91 3.30 2.71
C ASP A 14 9.75 2.00 3.51
N LEU A 15 10.43 0.92 3.09
CA LEU A 15 10.28 -0.42 3.65
C LEU A 15 10.55 -0.46 5.16
N PRO A 16 11.60 0.19 5.73
CA PRO A 16 11.83 0.17 7.17
C PRO A 16 10.63 0.66 7.98
N THR A 17 9.97 1.74 7.56
CA THR A 17 8.76 2.27 8.20
C THR A 17 7.58 1.32 8.01
N MET A 18 7.39 0.81 6.80
CA MET A 18 6.28 -0.09 6.47
C MET A 18 6.39 -1.46 7.16
N GLN A 19 7.57 -1.86 7.64
CA GLN A 19 7.74 -3.08 8.44
C GLN A 19 6.94 -3.05 9.75
N GLU A 20 6.67 -1.88 10.33
CA GLU A 20 5.82 -1.79 11.53
C GLU A 20 4.39 -2.26 11.24
N THR A 21 3.86 -1.95 10.05
CA THR A 21 2.57 -2.48 9.58
C THR A 21 2.62 -4.01 9.48
N VAL A 22 3.69 -4.55 8.89
CA VAL A 22 3.90 -5.98 8.76
C VAL A 22 3.95 -6.68 10.13
N LYS A 23 4.65 -6.10 11.12
CA LYS A 23 4.73 -6.65 12.48
C LYS A 23 3.34 -6.76 13.12
N VAL A 24 2.49 -5.74 12.97
CA VAL A 24 1.12 -5.76 13.49
C VAL A 24 0.29 -6.85 12.79
N LEU A 25 0.32 -6.92 11.46
CA LEU A 25 -0.44 -7.94 10.71
C LEU A 25 0.01 -9.36 11.09
N LYS A 26 1.32 -9.59 11.26
CA LYS A 26 1.86 -10.87 11.75
C LYS A 26 1.36 -11.21 13.16
N LYS A 27 1.36 -10.24 14.08
CA LYS A 27 0.87 -10.43 15.46
C LYS A 27 -0.58 -10.93 15.48
N PHE A 28 -1.43 -10.38 14.62
CA PHE A 28 -2.84 -10.79 14.49
C PHE A 28 -3.07 -11.94 13.50
N LYS A 29 -2.01 -12.51 12.92
CA LYS A 29 -2.06 -13.59 11.91
C LYS A 29 -2.93 -13.23 10.69
N ILE A 30 -2.92 -11.96 10.29
CA ILE A 30 -3.64 -11.48 9.11
C ILE A 30 -2.73 -11.69 7.88
N PRO A 31 -3.18 -12.42 6.84
CA PRO A 31 -2.38 -12.62 5.64
C PRO A 31 -2.31 -11.34 4.81
N TYR A 32 -1.13 -11.01 4.30
CA TYR A 32 -0.88 -9.78 3.58
C TYR A 32 0.07 -9.99 2.41
N GLU A 33 0.05 -9.05 1.47
CA GLU A 33 1.06 -8.90 0.42
C GLU A 33 1.70 -7.51 0.56
N ILE A 34 2.98 -7.40 0.21
CA ILE A 34 3.72 -6.14 0.21
C ILE A 34 4.44 -5.98 -1.12
N THR A 35 4.29 -4.82 -1.76
CA THR A 35 4.87 -4.56 -3.07
C THR A 35 5.22 -3.09 -3.27
N GLY A 36 6.16 -2.83 -4.18
CA GLY A 36 6.53 -1.48 -4.59
C GLY A 36 5.76 -1.02 -5.82
N ALA A 37 5.09 0.14 -5.72
CA ALA A 37 4.52 0.87 -6.86
C ALA A 37 4.41 2.35 -6.52
N SER A 38 4.76 3.21 -7.48
CA SER A 38 4.84 4.66 -7.28
C SER A 38 3.73 5.36 -8.06
N ALA A 39 3.05 6.29 -7.40
CA ALA A 39 2.08 7.16 -8.06
C ALA A 39 2.72 8.00 -9.18
N HIS A 40 3.97 8.41 -9.02
CA HIS A 40 4.66 9.27 -10.00
C HIS A 40 5.50 8.46 -11.00
N ARG A 41 6.20 7.41 -10.54
CA ARG A 41 7.15 6.67 -11.39
C ARG A 41 6.54 5.48 -12.10
N SER A 42 5.49 4.88 -11.54
CA SER A 42 4.82 3.71 -12.12
C SER A 42 3.29 3.75 -11.99
N PRO A 43 2.62 4.85 -12.43
CA PRO A 43 1.19 5.07 -12.22
C PRO A 43 0.31 3.94 -12.78
N LYS A 44 0.63 3.42 -13.97
CA LYS A 44 -0.12 2.29 -14.57
C LYS A 44 -0.07 1.02 -13.72
N ARG A 45 1.08 0.74 -13.07
CA ARG A 45 1.23 -0.40 -12.16
C ARG A 45 0.41 -0.19 -10.90
N THR A 46 0.48 1.01 -10.31
CA THR A 46 -0.31 1.39 -9.13
C THR A 46 -1.81 1.21 -9.37
N VAL A 47 -2.32 1.72 -10.49
CA VAL A 47 -3.74 1.57 -10.87
C VAL A 47 -4.11 0.10 -11.10
N LYS A 48 -3.27 -0.66 -11.81
CA LYS A 48 -3.51 -2.09 -12.05
C LYS A 48 -3.61 -2.88 -10.74
N LEU A 49 -2.64 -2.72 -9.84
CA LEU A 49 -2.66 -3.38 -8.52
C LEU A 49 -3.93 -3.04 -7.74
N THR A 50 -4.37 -1.78 -7.81
CA THR A 50 -5.56 -1.28 -7.11
C THR A 50 -6.84 -1.88 -7.66
N MET A 51 -7.02 -1.88 -8.98
CA MET A 51 -8.22 -2.40 -9.64
C MET A 51 -8.34 -3.94 -9.55
N ASP A 52 -7.21 -4.65 -9.49
CA ASP A 52 -7.19 -6.11 -9.35
C ASP A 52 -7.35 -6.56 -7.88
N ALA A 53 -7.16 -5.66 -6.90
CA ALA A 53 -7.11 -5.99 -5.47
C ALA A 53 -8.36 -6.74 -4.98
N GLU A 54 -9.55 -6.19 -5.23
CA GLU A 54 -10.81 -6.78 -4.77
C GLU A 54 -11.04 -8.17 -5.37
N LYS A 55 -10.77 -8.33 -6.68
CA LYS A 55 -10.86 -9.63 -7.38
C LYS A 55 -9.89 -10.67 -6.82
N ASN A 56 -8.74 -10.22 -6.31
CA ASN A 56 -7.75 -11.07 -5.66
C ASN A 56 -8.09 -11.40 -4.20
N GLY A 57 -9.19 -10.87 -3.66
CA GLY A 57 -9.66 -11.13 -2.30
C GLY A 57 -9.05 -10.21 -1.23
N ILE A 58 -8.44 -9.10 -1.66
CA ILE A 58 -7.98 -8.03 -0.76
C ILE A 58 -9.21 -7.28 -0.22
N GLU A 59 -9.18 -6.98 1.08
CA GLU A 59 -10.23 -6.22 1.78
C GLU A 59 -9.75 -4.82 2.18
N VAL A 60 -8.44 -4.62 2.37
CA VAL A 60 -7.84 -3.35 2.78
C VAL A 60 -6.54 -3.09 2.02
N ILE A 61 -6.33 -1.86 1.58
CA ILE A 61 -5.07 -1.39 1.00
C ILE A 61 -4.40 -0.41 1.97
N ILE A 62 -3.12 -0.63 2.27
CA ILE A 62 -2.30 0.24 3.11
C ILE A 62 -1.21 0.86 2.22
N ALA A 63 -1.17 2.18 2.14
CA ALA A 63 -0.30 2.92 1.23
C ALA A 63 0.70 3.80 1.99
N GLY A 64 1.99 3.50 1.84
CA GLY A 64 3.07 4.30 2.42
C GLY A 64 3.70 5.25 1.40
N ALA A 65 3.74 6.54 1.72
CA ALA A 65 4.44 7.52 0.89
C ALA A 65 4.91 8.72 1.71
N GLY A 66 6.06 9.27 1.34
CA GLY A 66 6.60 10.51 1.89
C GLY A 66 6.68 11.65 0.87
N ALA A 67 7.19 12.80 1.30
CA ALA A 67 7.24 14.05 0.53
C ALA A 67 5.88 14.42 -0.10
N ALA A 68 5.78 14.50 -1.43
CA ALA A 68 4.51 14.67 -2.14
C ALA A 68 3.69 13.36 -2.13
N ALA A 69 3.14 13.00 -0.98
CA ALA A 69 2.56 11.69 -0.68
C ALA A 69 1.20 11.41 -1.37
N HIS A 70 1.19 11.31 -2.71
CA HIS A 70 -0.04 11.11 -3.49
C HIS A 70 -0.51 9.66 -3.59
N LEU A 71 0.29 8.69 -3.16
CA LEU A 71 0.03 7.27 -3.39
C LEU A 71 -1.34 6.83 -2.86
N ALA A 72 -1.66 7.15 -1.60
CA ALA A 72 -2.92 6.78 -0.98
C ALA A 72 -4.13 7.39 -1.72
N GLY A 73 -4.05 8.67 -2.09
CA GLY A 73 -5.12 9.35 -2.83
C GLY A 73 -5.34 8.78 -4.23
N VAL A 74 -4.26 8.46 -4.95
CA VAL A 74 -4.34 7.81 -6.28
C VAL A 74 -4.99 6.43 -6.16
N ILE A 75 -4.64 5.64 -5.16
CA ILE A 75 -5.25 4.33 -4.91
C ILE A 75 -6.74 4.52 -4.58
N ALA A 76 -7.09 5.39 -3.65
CA ALA A 76 -8.47 5.64 -3.23
C ALA A 76 -9.37 6.11 -4.38
N ALA A 77 -8.82 6.82 -5.37
CA ALA A 77 -9.57 7.22 -6.57
C ALA A 77 -9.96 6.06 -7.51
N HIS A 78 -9.34 4.87 -7.37
CA HIS A 78 -9.50 3.72 -8.27
C HIS A 78 -10.10 2.48 -7.60
N THR A 79 -10.54 2.57 -6.35
CA THR A 79 -11.16 1.45 -5.63
C THR A 79 -12.21 1.93 -4.63
N THR A 80 -13.15 1.06 -4.31
CA THR A 80 -14.09 1.21 -3.19
C THR A 80 -13.62 0.51 -1.91
N LEU A 81 -12.50 -0.23 -1.97
CA LEU A 81 -11.89 -0.84 -0.79
C LEU A 81 -11.39 0.23 0.18
N LEU A 82 -11.31 -0.13 1.46
CA LEU A 82 -10.73 0.75 2.47
C LEU A 82 -9.25 1.02 2.15
N VAL A 83 -8.88 2.29 2.06
CA VAL A 83 -7.49 2.74 1.87
C VAL A 83 -7.00 3.45 3.11
N ILE A 84 -5.91 2.97 3.70
CA ILE A 84 -5.21 3.57 4.84
C ILE A 84 -3.91 4.18 4.33
N GLY A 85 -3.77 5.50 4.44
CA GLY A 85 -2.53 6.21 4.11
C GLY A 85 -1.59 6.31 5.32
N ILE A 86 -0.32 5.94 5.14
CA ILE A 86 0.75 6.14 6.11
C ILE A 86 1.67 7.24 5.58
N PRO A 87 1.61 8.47 6.13
CA PRO A 87 2.57 9.51 5.79
C PRO A 87 3.94 9.13 6.35
N ILE A 88 4.93 9.06 5.47
CA ILE A 88 6.31 8.70 5.84
C ILE A 88 7.12 9.99 5.91
N ASP A 89 7.83 10.18 7.02
CA ASP A 89 8.75 11.31 7.15
C ASP A 89 9.84 11.22 6.07
N SER A 90 10.04 12.33 5.37
CA SER A 90 11.04 12.48 4.31
C SER A 90 11.77 13.81 4.44
N SER A 91 11.79 14.35 5.65
CA SER A 91 12.55 15.54 5.99
C SER A 91 14.04 15.29 5.70
N PRO A 92 14.75 16.26 5.09
CA PRO A 92 16.21 16.19 4.91
C PRO A 92 16.99 16.10 6.22
#